data_AF-A0A7Y9WSK6-F1
#
_entry.id   AF-A0A7Y9WSK6-F1
#
_cell.length_a   1.000
_cell.length_b   1.000
_cell.length_c   1.000
_cell.angle_alpha   90.00
_cell.angle_beta   90.00
_cell.angle_gamma   90.00
#
_symmetry.space_group_name_H-M   'P 1'
#
loop_
_entity.id
_entity.type
_entity.pdbx_description
1 polymer ?
#
loop_
_entity_poly.entity_id
_entity_poly.type
_entity_poly.pdbx_seq_one_letter_code
_entity_poly.pdbx_strand_id
1 'polypeptide(L)' 'MNLDDVDRQLLSLLRDDARMSVVALAKQLRISRATVQNRLTRLEQNGVIVGYTVRKC' A
#
# COMPACT_ATOMS: atom_id res chain seq x y z
N MET A 1 14.56 8.95 -2.01
CA MET A 1 13.38 8.31 -1.44
C MET A 1 13.65 6.81 -1.36
N ASN A 2 13.80 6.25 -0.17
CA ASN A 2 14.02 4.81 -0.02
C ASN A 2 12.67 4.14 0.26
N LEU A 3 12.17 3.33 -0.68
CA LEU A 3 11.02 2.47 -0.42
C LEU A 3 11.49 1.32 0.45
N ASP A 4 10.95 1.24 1.66
CA ASP A 4 11.17 0.10 2.55
C ASP A 4 10.59 -1.17 1.92
N ASP A 5 11.08 -2.32 2.38
CA ASP A 5 10.54 -3.63 1.96
C ASP A 5 9.03 -3.74 2.22
N VAL A 6 8.56 -3.18 3.34
CA VAL A 6 7.14 -3.11 3.70
C VAL A 6 6.33 -2.30 2.68
N ASP A 7 6.88 -1.19 2.17
CA ASP A 7 6.19 -0.38 1.15
C ASP A 7 6.10 -1.15 -0.17
N ARG A 8 7.16 -1.90 -0.53
CA ARG A 8 7.13 -2.76 -1.72
C ARG A 8 6.14 -3.90 -1.58
N GLN A 9 6.08 -4.57 -0.44
CA GLN A 9 5.09 -5.62 -0.20
C GLN A 9 3.67 -5.04 -0.22
N LEU A 10 3.44 -3.89 0.41
CA LEU A 10 2.15 -3.19 0.38
C LEU A 10 1.72 -2.88 -1.06
N LEU A 11 2.64 -2.38 -1.89
CA LEU A 11 2.37 -2.12 -3.30
C LEU A 11 2.15 -3.41 -4.11
N SER A 12 2.88 -4.49 -3.82
CA SER A 12 2.66 -5.79 -4.46
C SER A 12 1.28 -6.36 -4.12
N LEU A 13 0.85 -6.25 -2.86
CA LEU A 13 -0.48 -6.69 -2.43
C LEU A 13 -1.60 -5.85 -3.05
N LEU A 14 -1.42 -4.54 -3.12
CA LEU A 14 -2.35 -3.64 -3.81
C LEU A 14 -2.37 -3.87 -5.33
N ARG A 15 -1.25 -4.35 -5.92
CA ARG A 15 -1.20 -4.73 -7.33
C ARG A 15 -1.94 -6.02 -7.62
N ASP A 16 -1.85 -6.98 -6.70
CA ASP A 16 -2.52 -8.28 -6.81
C ASP A 16 -4.03 -8.13 -6.59
N ASP A 17 -4.41 -7.42 -5.52
CA ASP A 17 -5.80 -7.13 -5.19
C ASP A 17 -5.98 -5.66 -4.79
N ALA A 18 -6.29 -4.83 -5.79
CA ALA A 18 -6.56 -3.42 -5.60
C ALA A 18 -7.84 -3.14 -4.78
N ARG A 19 -8.66 -4.16 -4.48
CA ARG A 19 -9.88 -4.04 -3.68
C ARG A 19 -9.65 -4.40 -2.22
N MET A 20 -8.44 -4.83 -1.84
CA MET A 20 -8.13 -5.16 -0.45
C MET A 20 -8.20 -3.92 0.45
N SER A 21 -9.00 -4.05 1.51
CA SER A 21 -9.08 -3.03 2.56
C SER A 21 -7.77 -2.90 3.35
N VAL A 22 -7.50 -1.69 3.85
CA VAL A 22 -6.35 -1.37 4.73
C VAL A 22 -6.21 -2.33 5.91
N VAL A 23 -7.33 -2.83 6.44
CA VAL A 23 -7.36 -3.82 7.53
C VAL A 23 -6.77 -5.18 7.12
N ALA A 24 -7.05 -5.63 5.89
CA ALA A 24 -6.53 -6.89 5.37
C ALA A 24 -5.02 -6.78 5.08
N LEU A 25 -4.59 -5.65 4.51
CA LEU A 25 -3.18 -5.33 4.30
C LEU A 25 -2.41 -5.29 5.63
N ALA A 26 -2.96 -4.63 6.64
CA ALA A 26 -2.38 -4.59 7.99
C ALA A 26 -2.21 -6.00 8.60
N LYS A 27 -3.21 -6.88 8.41
CA LYS A 27 -3.14 -8.27 8.87
C LYS A 27 -2.07 -9.08 8.13
N GLN A 28 -2.00 -8.97 6.81
CA GLN A 28 -1.01 -9.72 6.02
C GLN A 28 0.41 -9.26 6.29
N LEU A 29 0.63 -7.94 6.38
CA LEU A 29 1.93 -7.34 6.66
C LEU A 29 2.30 -7.39 8.16
N ARG A 30 1.40 -7.89 9.02
CA ARG A 30 1.55 -7.95 10.48
C ARG A 30 1.96 -6.61 11.12
N ILE A 31 1.41 -5.52 10.61
CA ILE A 31 1.65 -4.17 11.11
C ILE A 31 0.35 -3.48 11.53
N SER A 32 0.47 -2.48 12.39
CA SER A 32 -0.68 -1.70 12.85
C SER A 32 -1.35 -0.95 11.69
N ARG A 33 -2.68 -0.83 11.75
CA ARG A 33 -3.46 -0.05 10.77
C ARG A 33 -2.95 1.38 10.63
N ALA A 34 -2.59 2.02 11.75
CA ALA A 34 -2.03 3.37 11.76
C ALA A 34 -0.71 3.46 10.96
N THR A 35 0.15 2.44 11.04
CA THR A 35 1.40 2.36 10.27
C THR A 35 1.11 2.22 8.78
N VAL A 36 0.14 1.36 8.41
CA VAL A 36 -0.30 1.24 7.01
C VAL A 36 -0.84 2.56 6.50
N GLN A 37 -1.72 3.21 7.26
CA GLN A 37 -2.34 4.50 6.90
C GLN A 37 -1.28 5.57 6.66
N ASN A 38 -0.32 5.72 7.58
CA ASN A 38 0.80 6.67 7.45
C ASN A 38 1.67 6.37 6.22
N ARG A 39 1.97 5.09 5.96
CA ARG A 39 2.73 4.68 4.77
C ARG A 39 1.95 4.98 3.50
N LEU A 40 0.65 4.72 3.49
CA LEU A 40 -0.24 5.02 2.36
C LEU A 40 -0.25 6.52 2.06
N THR A 41 -0.51 7.36 3.06
CA THR A 41 -0.50 8.82 2.92
C THR A 41 0.85 9.32 2.43
N ARG A 42 1.96 8.76 2.95
CA ARG A 42 3.31 9.12 2.49
C ARG A 42 3.53 8.72 1.03
N LEU A 43 3.08 7.54 0.61
CA LEU A 43 3.20 7.08 -0.77
C LEU A 43 2.30 7.88 -1.73
N GLU A 44 1.12 8.29 -1.30
CA GLU A 44 0.23 9.21 -2.02
C GLU A 44 0.87 10.61 -2.17
N GLN A 45 1.39 11.18 -1.08
CA GLN A 45 2.06 12.49 -1.09
C GLN A 45 3.32 12.51 -1.98
N ASN A 46 4.03 11.39 -2.06
CA ASN A 46 5.18 11.25 -2.94
C ASN A 46 4.80 10.90 -4.39
N GLY A 47 3.51 10.80 -4.72
CA GLY A 47 3.03 10.49 -6.08
C GLY A 47 3.31 9.06 -6.53
N VAL A 48 3.65 8.15 -5.60
CA VAL A 48 3.88 6.72 -5.89
C VAL A 48 2.56 5.98 -6.05
N ILE A 49 1.54 6.38 -5.28
CA ILE A 49 0.16 5.88 -5.40
C ILE A 49 -0.67 7.01 -6.01
N VAL A 50 -0.99 6.90 -7.32
CA VAL A 50 -1.75 7.91 -8.08
C VAL A 50 -3.25 7.53 -8.18
N GLY A 51 -3.64 6.40 -7.61
CA GLY A 51 -5.01 5.94 -7.52
C GLY A 51 -5.07 4.46 -7.20
N TYR A 52 -6.10 4.04 -6.47
CA TYR A 52 -6.39 2.66 -6.09
C TYR A 52 -6.76 1.75 -7.28
N THR A 53 -6.44 2.15 -8.50
CA THR A 53 -6.76 1.42 -9.73
C THR A 53 -5.46 1.09 -10.44
N VAL A 54 -5.09 -0.18 -10.37
CA VAL A 54 -4.18 -0.78 -11.33
C VAL A 54 -5.00 -0.92 -12.60
N ARG A 55 -4.75 -0.08 -13.61
CA ARG A 55 -5.20 -0.40 -14.97
C ARG A 55 -4.41 -1.63 -15.41
N LYS A 56 -5.02 -2.81 -15.30
CA LYS A 56 -4.66 -3.93 -16.18
C LYS A 56 -5.14 -3.53 -17.58
N CYS A 57 -4.20 -3.40 -18.51
CA CYS A 57 -4.51 -3.49 -19.93
C CYS A 57 -4.79 -4.95 -20.29
#